data_AF-A0A350X8C7-F1
#
_entry.id   AF-A0A350X8C7-F1
#
_cell.length_a   1.000
_cell.length_b   1.000
_cell.length_c   1.000
_cell.angle_alpha   90.00
_cell.angle_beta   90.00
_cell.angle_gamma   90.00
#
_symmetry.space_group_name_H-M   'P 1'
#
loop_
_entity.id
_entity.type
_entity.pdbx_description
1 polymer ?
#
loop_
_entity_poly.entity_id
_entity_poly.type
_entity_poly.pdbx_seq_one_letter_code
_entity_poly.pdbx_strand_id
1 'polypeptide(L)'
;MRSQWDCLLQNLGQWQGSFTSFSPGGELLEDTPTVVSLQGLNDNKTIRQIVRRYLPLTHPTGKLESQDLVLEYSSLNRSILFFNNGAFSQGSMQFAPFSEFAAEFCLIEGDRRLRLLQIYNRNSQLEKIALIREKLTGENNSPNAPVVAEHPNLTVDDLLGEWQGQAVTIYPDLRSPDIYPTKLLIYLNDAGRLVQQLGFGDRTITSSAIIDGKCLYFDQGSQPVQVLLLPNGASSNCPWQINNRQAFILEVGWMYAPNQRQRMIRSYDQKGGWVSLTLVTESKIAGEQVSR
;
A
#
# COMPACT_ATOMS: atom_id res chain seq x y z
N MET A 1 -9.46 14.53 -17.02
CA MET A 1 -9.23 13.64 -15.86
C MET A 1 -10.56 13.33 -15.22
N ARG A 2 -10.71 12.13 -14.66
CA ARG A 2 -11.91 11.74 -13.90
C ARG A 2 -12.02 12.62 -12.64
N SER A 3 -13.24 12.87 -12.16
CA SER A 3 -13.39 13.48 -10.83
C SER A 3 -12.95 12.47 -9.76
N GLN A 4 -12.64 12.94 -8.55
CA GLN A 4 -12.29 12.05 -7.43
C GLN A 4 -13.44 11.06 -7.12
N TRP A 5 -14.69 11.48 -7.30
CA TRP A 5 -15.84 10.61 -7.16
C TRP A 5 -15.88 9.52 -8.24
N ASP A 6 -15.65 9.87 -9.51
CA ASP A 6 -15.60 8.89 -10.61
C ASP A 6 -14.45 7.87 -10.44
N CYS A 7 -13.33 8.31 -9.87
CA CYS A 7 -12.23 7.42 -9.51
C CYS A 7 -12.62 6.45 -8.39
N LEU A 8 -13.31 6.92 -7.35
CA LEU A 8 -13.89 6.06 -6.31
C LEU A 8 -14.85 5.02 -6.91
N LEU A 9 -15.69 5.42 -7.87
CA LEU A 9 -16.63 4.50 -8.53
C LEU A 9 -15.94 3.34 -9.28
N GLN A 10 -14.63 3.42 -9.54
CA GLN A 10 -13.87 2.26 -10.07
C GLN A 10 -13.73 1.11 -9.06
N ASN A 11 -14.01 1.36 -7.78
CA ASN A 11 -13.96 0.36 -6.71
C ASN A 11 -15.30 -0.35 -6.46
N LEU A 12 -16.37 -0.02 -7.21
CA LEU A 12 -17.66 -0.67 -7.05
C LEU A 12 -17.56 -2.19 -7.26
N GLY A 13 -18.44 -2.92 -6.57
CA GLY A 13 -18.52 -4.38 -6.61
C GLY A 13 -18.17 -5.04 -5.28
N GLN A 14 -18.12 -6.37 -5.30
CA GLN A 14 -17.88 -7.19 -4.11
C GLN A 14 -16.47 -7.76 -4.11
N TRP A 15 -15.69 -7.37 -3.11
CA TRP A 15 -14.29 -7.72 -2.96
C TRP A 15 -14.12 -8.74 -1.85
N GLN A 16 -13.68 -9.95 -2.20
CA GLN A 16 -13.44 -11.02 -1.24
C GLN A 16 -11.95 -11.14 -0.94
N GLY A 17 -11.59 -11.33 0.32
CA GLY A 17 -10.20 -11.35 0.75
C GLY A 17 -10.03 -11.67 2.23
N SER A 18 -8.89 -11.26 2.80
CA SER A 18 -8.65 -11.29 4.24
C SER A 18 -7.95 -10.02 4.72
N PHE A 19 -8.18 -9.68 5.98
CA PHE A 19 -7.48 -8.62 6.71
C PHE A 19 -6.42 -9.29 7.58
N THR A 20 -5.17 -9.06 7.24
CA THR A 20 -4.03 -9.76 7.84
C THR A 20 -3.12 -8.77 8.55
N SER A 21 -2.99 -8.91 9.86
CA SER A 21 -2.14 -8.04 10.68
C SER A 21 -0.75 -8.65 10.86
N PHE A 22 0.26 -7.82 10.70
CA PHE A 22 1.67 -8.15 10.92
C PHE A 22 2.29 -7.23 11.96
N SER A 23 3.23 -7.77 12.73
CA SER A 23 4.13 -6.98 13.56
C SER A 23 5.03 -6.10 12.66
N PRO A 24 5.68 -5.07 13.23
CA PRO A 24 6.66 -4.26 12.50
C PRO A 24 7.80 -5.06 11.85
N GLY A 25 8.12 -6.24 12.40
CA GLY A 25 9.13 -7.17 11.85
C GLY A 25 8.58 -8.23 10.87
N GLY A 26 7.28 -8.21 10.58
CA GLY A 26 6.66 -9.13 9.62
C GLY A 26 6.17 -10.47 10.19
N GLU A 27 6.01 -10.56 11.51
CA GLU A 27 5.37 -11.72 12.14
C GLU A 27 3.86 -11.62 12.01
N LEU A 28 3.21 -12.73 11.61
CA LEU A 28 1.75 -12.79 11.49
C LEU A 28 1.11 -12.70 12.89
N LEU A 29 0.21 -11.75 13.08
CA LEU A 29 -0.53 -11.55 14.32
C LEU A 29 -1.95 -12.11 14.24
N GLU A 30 -2.66 -11.81 13.15
CA GLU A 30 -4.06 -12.17 12.97
C GLU A 30 -4.38 -12.24 11.47
N ASP A 31 -5.27 -13.14 11.06
CA ASP A 31 -5.88 -13.16 9.74
C ASP A 31 -7.38 -13.36 9.87
N THR A 32 -8.15 -12.38 9.38
CA THR A 32 -9.62 -12.39 9.44
C THR A 32 -10.17 -12.37 8.01
N PRO A 33 -10.88 -13.41 7.55
CA PRO A 33 -11.54 -13.39 6.24
C PRO A 33 -12.58 -12.27 6.16
N THR A 34 -12.71 -11.67 4.97
CA THR A 34 -13.60 -10.52 4.74
C THR A 34 -14.28 -10.53 3.39
N VAL A 35 -15.44 -9.87 3.34
CA VAL A 35 -16.10 -9.45 2.10
C VAL A 35 -16.41 -7.96 2.22
N VAL A 36 -15.94 -7.17 1.27
CA VAL A 36 -16.19 -5.73 1.17
C VAL A 36 -17.02 -5.43 -0.06
N SER A 37 -18.26 -5.01 0.13
CA SER A 37 -19.14 -4.59 -0.97
C SER A 37 -19.17 -3.06 -1.06
N LEU A 38 -19.01 -2.52 -2.26
CA LEU A 38 -19.30 -1.12 -2.58
C LEU A 38 -20.38 -1.07 -3.64
N GLN A 39 -21.56 -0.54 -3.29
CA GLN A 39 -22.69 -0.42 -4.19
C GLN A 39 -23.03 1.05 -4.43
N GLY A 40 -23.19 1.41 -5.71
CA GLY A 40 -23.70 2.71 -6.11
C GLY A 40 -25.22 2.77 -5.94
N LEU A 41 -25.70 3.84 -5.32
CA LEU A 41 -27.10 4.17 -5.12
C LEU A 41 -27.40 5.54 -5.76
N ASN A 42 -28.67 5.81 -6.04
CA ASN A 42 -29.14 7.12 -6.54
C ASN A 42 -28.35 7.59 -7.78
N ASP A 43 -28.28 6.75 -8.82
CA ASP A 43 -27.47 6.98 -10.03
C ASP A 43 -25.99 7.22 -9.72
N ASN A 44 -25.42 6.39 -8.84
CA ASN A 44 -24.04 6.47 -8.36
C ASN A 44 -23.67 7.79 -7.65
N LYS A 45 -24.64 8.56 -7.15
CA LYS A 45 -24.38 9.76 -6.33
C LYS A 45 -24.14 9.45 -4.86
N THR A 46 -24.44 8.23 -4.44
CA THR A 46 -24.21 7.72 -3.09
C THR A 46 -23.55 6.35 -3.20
N ILE A 47 -22.61 6.05 -2.31
CA ILE A 47 -22.08 4.69 -2.14
C ILE A 47 -22.53 4.15 -0.79
N ARG A 48 -23.05 2.92 -0.81
CA ARG A 48 -23.16 2.06 0.37
C ARG A 48 -21.99 1.09 0.37
N GLN A 49 -21.17 1.16 1.40
CA GLN A 49 -20.07 0.24 1.66
C GLN A 49 -20.45 -0.69 2.81
N ILE A 50 -20.28 -1.99 2.63
CA ILE A 50 -20.44 -3.00 3.68
C ILE A 50 -19.11 -3.73 3.82
N VAL A 51 -18.51 -3.66 5.01
CA VAL A 51 -17.31 -4.43 5.38
C VAL A 51 -17.76 -5.55 6.31
N ARG A 52 -17.80 -6.77 5.79
CA ARG A 52 -18.12 -7.98 6.54
C ARG A 52 -16.84 -8.69 6.96
N ARG A 53 -16.68 -8.96 8.25
CA ARG A 53 -15.58 -9.72 8.84
C ARG A 53 -16.09 -11.03 9.42
N TYR A 54 -15.38 -12.12 9.18
CA TYR A 54 -15.72 -13.44 9.71
C TYR A 54 -14.79 -13.78 10.87
N LEU A 55 -15.24 -13.53 12.10
CA LEU A 55 -14.42 -13.69 13.30
C LEU A 55 -14.49 -15.14 13.82
N PRO A 56 -13.37 -15.71 14.32
CA PRO A 56 -13.40 -17.01 15.00
C PRO A 56 -14.27 -16.94 16.25
N LEU A 57 -15.22 -17.88 16.41
CA LEU A 57 -15.91 -18.06 17.69
C LEU A 57 -14.93 -18.60 18.74
N THR A 58 -15.03 -18.09 19.96
CA THR A 58 -14.49 -18.74 21.17
C THR A 58 -15.32 -19.96 21.62
N HIS A 59 -16.38 -20.31 20.86
CA HIS A 59 -17.31 -21.40 21.17
C HIS A 59 -17.03 -22.70 20.38
N PRO A 60 -17.40 -23.88 20.91
CA PRO A 60 -16.93 -25.20 20.43
C PRO A 60 -17.51 -25.66 19.08
N THR A 61 -18.39 -24.88 18.44
CA THR A 61 -19.14 -25.31 17.25
C THR A 61 -18.47 -24.96 15.92
N GLY A 62 -17.35 -24.21 15.94
CA GLY A 62 -16.53 -23.94 14.75
C GLY A 62 -17.20 -23.08 13.67
N LYS A 63 -18.36 -22.45 13.93
CA LYS A 63 -18.99 -21.51 13.00
C LYS A 63 -18.33 -20.14 13.09
N LEU A 64 -18.11 -19.48 11.95
CA LEU A 64 -17.69 -18.07 11.92
C LEU A 64 -18.92 -17.18 12.06
N GLU A 65 -18.91 -16.22 12.99
CA GLU A 65 -19.91 -15.15 13.02
C GLU A 65 -19.44 -13.97 12.17
N SER A 66 -20.37 -13.40 11.41
CA SER A 66 -20.11 -12.22 10.58
C SER A 66 -20.44 -10.95 11.34
N GLN A 67 -19.48 -10.03 11.44
CA GLN A 67 -19.71 -8.65 11.89
C GLN A 67 -19.68 -7.70 10.69
N ASP A 68 -20.76 -6.94 10.51
CA ASP A 68 -20.89 -5.96 9.43
C ASP A 68 -20.67 -4.54 9.94
N LEU A 69 -19.82 -3.80 9.23
CA LEU A 69 -19.78 -2.34 9.29
C LEU A 69 -20.41 -1.79 8.01
N VAL A 70 -21.47 -0.99 8.16
CA VAL A 70 -22.16 -0.33 7.04
C VAL A 70 -21.85 1.16 7.07
N LEU A 71 -21.39 1.68 5.94
CA LEU A 71 -21.09 3.09 5.72
C LEU A 71 -21.88 3.57 4.49
N GLU A 72 -22.46 4.76 4.58
CA GLU A 72 -23.06 5.44 3.44
C GLU A 72 -22.49 6.85 3.31
N TYR A 73 -22.09 7.21 2.10
CA TYR A 73 -21.54 8.53 1.83
C TYR A 73 -21.88 8.99 0.41
N SER A 74 -22.05 10.30 0.28
CA SER A 74 -22.34 11.00 -0.98
C SER A 74 -21.28 12.07 -1.28
N SER A 75 -20.17 12.04 -0.56
CA SER A 75 -19.01 12.93 -0.72
C SER A 75 -17.74 12.26 -0.19
N LEU A 76 -16.58 12.79 -0.56
CA LEU A 76 -15.28 12.31 -0.12
C LEU A 76 -14.70 13.19 0.99
N ASN A 77 -14.05 12.56 1.97
CA ASN A 77 -13.22 13.27 2.93
C ASN A 77 -12.00 13.88 2.21
N ARG A 78 -11.50 15.02 2.71
CA ARG A 78 -10.26 15.62 2.20
C ARG A 78 -9.02 14.77 2.46
N SER A 79 -9.11 13.78 3.36
CA SER A 79 -8.03 12.88 3.74
C SER A 79 -7.76 11.74 2.75
N ILE A 80 -8.62 11.58 1.73
CA ILE A 80 -8.52 10.54 0.71
C ILE A 80 -8.30 11.14 -0.68
N LEU A 81 -7.42 10.52 -1.46
CA LEU A 81 -7.21 10.84 -2.87
C LEU A 81 -7.15 9.56 -3.70
N PHE A 82 -7.71 9.62 -4.90
CA PHE A 82 -7.78 8.54 -5.87
C PHE A 82 -7.05 8.90 -7.16
N PHE A 83 -6.40 7.90 -7.74
CA PHE A 83 -5.91 7.88 -9.12
C PHE A 83 -7.02 7.39 -10.07
N ASN A 84 -6.84 7.64 -11.36
CA ASN A 84 -7.86 7.36 -12.39
C ASN A 84 -8.31 5.89 -12.43
N ASN A 85 -7.44 4.94 -12.07
CA ASN A 85 -7.74 3.50 -12.04
C ASN A 85 -8.48 3.05 -10.76
N GLY A 86 -8.71 3.95 -9.81
CA GLY A 86 -9.31 3.62 -8.52
C GLY A 86 -8.32 3.29 -7.41
N ALA A 87 -7.00 3.25 -7.69
CA ALA A 87 -5.99 3.20 -6.64
C ALA A 87 -6.12 4.45 -5.75
N PHE A 88 -5.91 4.31 -4.44
CA PHE A 88 -6.13 5.42 -3.51
C PHE A 88 -5.25 5.36 -2.29
N SER A 89 -5.16 6.48 -1.56
CA SER A 89 -4.70 6.48 -0.19
C SER A 89 -5.63 7.33 0.68
N GLN A 90 -5.92 6.84 1.88
CA GLN A 90 -6.63 7.57 2.92
C GLN A 90 -5.83 7.53 4.22
N GLY A 91 -5.86 8.59 5.02
CA GLY A 91 -5.13 8.60 6.29
C GLY A 91 -5.06 9.97 6.92
N SER A 92 -4.28 10.11 7.99
CA SER A 92 -4.14 11.39 8.68
C SER A 92 -3.63 12.47 7.71
N MET A 93 -4.30 13.63 7.68
CA MET A 93 -3.83 14.81 6.93
C MET A 93 -2.69 15.54 7.64
N GLN A 94 -2.58 15.33 8.95
CA GLN A 94 -1.61 15.96 9.82
C GLN A 94 -1.05 14.91 10.77
N PHE A 95 0.27 14.82 10.85
CA PHE A 95 0.98 14.13 11.92
C PHE A 95 1.17 15.08 13.11
N ALA A 96 0.87 14.62 14.32
CA ALA A 96 1.08 15.38 15.54
C ALA A 96 1.69 14.48 16.65
N PRO A 97 2.60 15.02 17.48
CA PRO A 97 3.14 14.27 18.62
C PRO A 97 2.02 13.74 19.52
N PHE A 98 2.19 12.55 20.10
CA PHE A 98 1.26 11.93 21.05
C PHE A 98 -0.12 11.58 20.50
N SER A 99 -0.30 11.64 19.18
CA SER A 99 -1.51 11.20 18.48
C SER A 99 -1.27 9.87 17.77
N GLU A 100 -2.32 9.06 17.66
CA GLU A 100 -2.30 7.90 16.75
C GLU A 100 -2.24 8.40 15.31
N PHE A 101 -1.49 7.70 14.49
CA PHE A 101 -1.26 8.10 13.11
C PHE A 101 -1.30 6.87 12.21
N ALA A 102 -2.06 6.97 11.12
CA ALA A 102 -2.16 5.87 10.17
C ALA A 102 -2.40 6.39 8.76
N ALA A 103 -1.96 5.59 7.80
CA ALA A 103 -2.35 5.73 6.42
C ALA A 103 -2.60 4.36 5.81
N GLU A 104 -3.67 4.30 5.03
CA GLU A 104 -4.02 3.20 4.14
C GLU A 104 -3.66 3.57 2.71
N PHE A 105 -3.21 2.58 1.98
CA PHE A 105 -2.91 2.62 0.56
C PHE A 105 -3.67 1.48 -0.10
N CYS A 106 -4.18 1.71 -1.30
CA CYS A 106 -4.84 0.71 -2.14
C CYS A 106 -4.23 0.78 -3.53
N LEU A 107 -3.52 -0.28 -3.90
CA LEU A 107 -3.07 -0.53 -5.27
C LEU A 107 -4.08 -1.46 -5.96
N ILE A 108 -4.35 -1.23 -7.23
CA ILE A 108 -5.37 -1.97 -7.99
C ILE A 108 -4.83 -2.36 -9.36
N GLU A 109 -5.04 -3.61 -9.72
CA GLU A 109 -4.71 -4.15 -11.03
C GLU A 109 -5.77 -5.20 -11.44
N GLY A 110 -6.46 -4.93 -12.55
CA GLY A 110 -7.55 -5.77 -13.03
C GLY A 110 -8.62 -6.04 -11.97
N ASP A 111 -8.84 -7.32 -11.67
CA ASP A 111 -9.83 -7.78 -10.69
C ASP A 111 -9.24 -7.95 -9.28
N ARG A 112 -8.05 -7.41 -9.00
CA ARG A 112 -7.40 -7.52 -7.69
C ARG A 112 -7.02 -6.15 -7.16
N ARG A 113 -7.06 -6.04 -5.84
CA ARG A 113 -6.50 -4.90 -5.14
C ARG A 113 -5.74 -5.35 -3.89
N LEU A 114 -4.68 -4.62 -3.60
CA LEU A 114 -3.85 -4.80 -2.44
C LEU A 114 -3.92 -3.53 -1.61
N ARG A 115 -4.53 -3.64 -0.43
CA ARG A 115 -4.58 -2.55 0.52
C ARG A 115 -3.58 -2.80 1.65
N LEU A 116 -2.87 -1.76 2.07
CA LEU A 116 -1.91 -1.86 3.15
C LEU A 116 -2.04 -0.65 4.05
N LEU A 117 -2.16 -0.91 5.36
CA LEU A 117 -2.21 0.12 6.40
C LEU A 117 -0.91 0.08 7.18
N GLN A 118 -0.32 1.26 7.38
CA GLN A 118 0.79 1.48 8.31
C GLN A 118 0.23 2.24 9.51
N ILE A 119 0.35 1.66 10.71
CA ILE A 119 -0.27 2.18 11.94
C ILE A 119 0.83 2.49 12.96
N TYR A 120 0.81 3.71 13.46
CA TYR A 120 1.75 4.23 14.45
C TYR A 120 1.05 4.51 15.77
N ASN A 121 1.70 4.15 16.87
CA ASN A 121 1.22 4.43 18.22
C ASN A 121 1.47 5.90 18.60
N ARG A 122 1.03 6.28 19.81
CA ARG A 122 1.20 7.65 20.35
C ARG A 122 2.66 8.04 20.59
N ASN A 123 3.59 7.09 20.62
CA ASN A 123 5.03 7.37 20.66
C ASN A 123 5.64 7.57 19.27
N SER A 124 4.79 7.65 18.23
CA SER A 124 5.19 7.78 16.82
C SER A 124 6.03 6.61 16.32
N GLN A 125 5.91 5.44 16.96
CA GLN A 125 6.58 4.20 16.56
C GLN A 125 5.61 3.33 15.77
N LEU A 126 6.13 2.67 14.74
CA LEU A 126 5.35 1.71 13.96
C LEU A 126 4.87 0.59 14.89
N GLU A 127 3.56 0.44 14.99
CA GLU A 127 2.92 -0.52 15.89
C GLU A 127 2.50 -1.77 15.13
N LYS A 128 1.91 -1.57 13.94
CA LYS A 128 1.29 -2.66 13.18
C LYS A 128 1.20 -2.31 11.71
N ILE A 129 1.28 -3.35 10.87
CA ILE A 129 0.95 -3.29 9.45
C ILE A 129 -0.28 -4.18 9.22
N ALA A 130 -1.30 -3.68 8.52
CA ALA A 130 -2.42 -4.51 8.08
C ALA A 130 -2.42 -4.63 6.55
N LEU A 131 -2.23 -5.85 6.05
CA LEU A 131 -2.28 -6.20 4.64
C LEU A 131 -3.65 -6.78 4.32
N ILE A 132 -4.30 -6.24 3.30
CA ILE A 132 -5.63 -6.65 2.87
C ILE A 132 -5.58 -7.01 1.40
N ARG A 133 -5.78 -8.30 1.11
CA ARG A 133 -5.63 -8.88 -0.23
C ARG A 133 -7.00 -9.26 -0.73
N GLU A 134 -7.47 -8.55 -1.74
CA GLU A 134 -8.85 -8.66 -2.20
C GLU A 134 -8.91 -8.94 -3.71
N LYS A 135 -9.88 -9.77 -4.09
CA LYS A 135 -10.25 -10.00 -5.49
C LYS A 135 -11.72 -9.70 -5.69
N LEU A 136 -12.02 -9.04 -6.79
CA LEU A 136 -13.37 -8.73 -7.22
C LEU A 136 -14.09 -10.04 -7.59
N THR A 137 -15.30 -10.16 -7.08
CA THR A 137 -16.20 -11.29 -7.29
C THR A 137 -17.52 -10.77 -7.86
N GLY A 138 -18.14 -11.55 -8.75
CA GLY A 138 -19.51 -11.27 -9.18
C GLY A 138 -20.51 -11.44 -8.03
N GLU A 139 -21.70 -10.85 -8.17
CA GLU A 139 -22.74 -10.73 -7.12
C GLU A 139 -23.26 -12.06 -6.54
N ASN A 140 -22.90 -13.21 -7.12
CA ASN A 140 -23.52 -14.52 -6.82
C ASN A 140 -22.65 -15.51 -6.02
N ASN A 141 -21.56 -15.07 -5.38
CA ASN A 141 -20.64 -16.01 -4.75
C ASN A 141 -20.99 -16.38 -3.30
N SER A 142 -21.05 -17.70 -3.07
CA SER A 142 -21.19 -18.37 -1.78
C SER A 142 -20.07 -17.98 -0.80
N PRO A 143 -20.32 -17.92 0.52
CA PRO A 143 -19.29 -17.72 1.55
C PRO A 143 -18.16 -18.78 1.53
N ASN A 144 -18.32 -19.86 0.76
CA ASN A 144 -17.32 -20.91 0.53
C ASN A 144 -16.59 -20.78 -0.82
N ALA A 145 -16.56 -19.59 -1.44
CA ALA A 145 -15.82 -19.39 -2.69
C ALA A 145 -14.34 -19.78 -2.52
N PRO A 146 -13.72 -20.42 -3.52
CA PRO A 146 -12.37 -20.96 -3.41
C PRO A 146 -11.35 -19.89 -3.06
N VAL A 147 -10.35 -20.28 -2.27
CA VAL A 147 -9.21 -19.42 -1.89
C VAL A 147 -8.61 -18.83 -3.16
N VAL A 148 -8.58 -17.51 -3.21
CA VAL A 148 -8.01 -16.77 -4.33
C VAL A 148 -6.51 -17.04 -4.35
N ALA A 149 -6.00 -17.58 -5.46
CA ALA A 149 -4.56 -17.81 -5.60
C ALA A 149 -3.79 -16.49 -5.43
N GLU A 150 -2.93 -16.44 -4.41
CA GLU A 150 -2.05 -15.31 -4.12
C GLU A 150 -0.77 -15.39 -4.96
N HIS A 151 -0.13 -14.24 -5.16
CA HIS A 151 1.23 -14.17 -5.68
C HIS A 151 2.22 -14.69 -4.63
N PRO A 152 3.42 -15.13 -5.05
CA PRO A 152 4.50 -15.48 -4.13
C PRO A 152 4.81 -14.36 -3.14
N ASN A 153 5.39 -14.73 -2.00
CA ASN A 153 5.94 -13.75 -1.06
C ASN A 153 7.06 -12.97 -1.74
N LEU A 154 7.14 -11.66 -1.48
CA LEU A 154 8.19 -10.83 -2.04
C LEU A 154 9.55 -11.18 -1.42
N THR A 155 10.57 -11.31 -2.25
CA THR A 155 11.96 -11.53 -1.84
C THR A 155 12.88 -10.41 -2.32
N VAL A 156 14.10 -10.36 -1.81
CA VAL A 156 15.12 -9.42 -2.29
C VAL A 156 15.44 -9.67 -3.77
N ASP A 157 15.57 -10.93 -4.18
CA ASP A 157 15.93 -11.30 -5.56
C ASP A 157 14.91 -10.81 -6.59
N ASP A 158 13.63 -10.79 -6.21
CA ASP A 158 12.57 -10.26 -7.05
C ASP A 158 12.82 -8.77 -7.39
N LEU A 159 13.38 -8.01 -6.45
CA LEU A 159 13.64 -6.58 -6.57
C LEU A 159 14.92 -6.25 -7.35
N LEU A 160 15.95 -7.11 -7.31
CA LEU A 160 17.25 -6.84 -7.92
C LEU A 160 17.16 -6.64 -9.43
N GLY A 161 17.72 -5.56 -9.95
CA GLY A 161 17.75 -5.23 -11.37
C GLY A 161 17.36 -3.79 -11.65
N GLU A 162 17.17 -3.49 -12.93
CA GLU A 162 16.71 -2.17 -13.38
C GLU A 162 15.21 -2.17 -13.63
N TRP A 163 14.55 -1.14 -13.13
CA TRP A 163 13.13 -0.87 -13.28
C TRP A 163 12.95 0.49 -13.95
N GLN A 164 12.03 0.57 -14.89
CA GLN A 164 11.66 1.83 -15.54
C GLN A 164 10.14 1.98 -15.57
N GLY A 165 9.67 3.21 -15.48
CA GLY A 165 8.26 3.48 -15.35
C GLY A 165 7.89 4.94 -15.41
N GLN A 166 6.69 5.22 -14.92
CA GLN A 166 6.15 6.56 -14.80
C GLN A 166 5.56 6.76 -13.40
N ALA A 167 5.74 7.95 -12.86
CA ALA A 167 5.10 8.43 -11.66
C ALA A 167 4.05 9.49 -11.99
N VAL A 168 2.92 9.44 -11.29
CA VAL A 168 1.90 10.49 -11.27
C VAL A 168 1.76 10.99 -9.84
N THR A 169 2.00 12.28 -9.60
CA THR A 169 1.80 12.92 -8.30
C THR A 169 0.52 13.75 -8.33
N ILE A 170 -0.39 13.50 -7.38
CA ILE A 170 -1.60 14.28 -7.13
C ILE A 170 -1.55 14.96 -5.75
N TYR A 171 -2.37 15.98 -5.57
CA TYR A 171 -2.25 16.91 -4.44
C TYR A 171 -3.58 17.10 -3.69
N PRO A 172 -3.55 17.28 -2.35
CA PRO A 172 -4.77 17.50 -1.56
C PRO A 172 -5.55 18.77 -1.91
N ASP A 173 -4.90 19.76 -2.52
CA ASP A 173 -5.53 20.98 -3.03
C ASP A 173 -6.14 20.84 -4.43
N LEU A 174 -6.04 19.63 -5.02
CA LEU A 174 -6.58 19.28 -6.34
C LEU A 174 -6.00 20.10 -7.49
N ARG A 175 -4.79 20.67 -7.33
CA ARG A 175 -4.05 21.24 -8.46
C ARG A 175 -3.74 20.16 -9.51
N SER A 176 -3.34 20.60 -10.71
CA SER A 176 -2.95 19.71 -11.80
C SER A 176 -1.88 18.69 -11.36
N PRO A 177 -2.00 17.40 -11.73
CA PRO A 177 -0.99 16.39 -11.42
C PRO A 177 0.32 16.64 -12.15
N ASP A 178 1.42 16.23 -11.52
CA ASP A 178 2.72 16.10 -12.18
C ASP A 178 2.94 14.68 -12.67
N ILE A 179 3.54 14.55 -13.85
CA ILE A 179 3.83 13.26 -14.49
C ILE A 179 5.29 13.25 -14.93
N TYR A 180 6.05 12.25 -14.52
CA TYR A 180 7.47 12.16 -14.86
C TYR A 180 7.94 10.70 -14.96
N PRO A 181 8.96 10.43 -15.79
CA PRO A 181 9.56 9.10 -15.85
C PRO A 181 10.32 8.77 -14.57
N THR A 182 10.40 7.47 -14.26
CA THR A 182 11.18 6.94 -13.15
C THR A 182 12.13 5.86 -13.63
N LYS A 183 13.34 5.83 -13.06
CA LYS A 183 14.30 4.74 -13.23
C LYS A 183 14.79 4.31 -11.86
N LEU A 184 14.78 3.02 -11.56
CA LEU A 184 15.21 2.48 -10.28
C LEU A 184 16.16 1.31 -10.54
N LEU A 185 17.40 1.44 -10.08
CA LEU A 185 18.37 0.35 -10.11
C LEU A 185 18.56 -0.19 -8.70
N ILE A 186 18.44 -1.51 -8.53
CA ILE A 186 18.64 -2.20 -7.25
C ILE A 186 19.67 -3.31 -7.43
N TYR A 187 20.72 -3.32 -6.63
CA TYR A 187 21.78 -4.35 -6.69
C TYR A 187 22.36 -4.62 -5.30
N LEU A 188 23.08 -5.74 -5.15
CA LEU A 188 23.88 -6.02 -3.97
C LEU A 188 25.31 -5.55 -4.20
N ASN A 189 25.90 -4.84 -3.25
CA ASN A 189 27.32 -4.50 -3.28
C ASN A 189 28.19 -5.62 -2.68
N ASP A 190 29.51 -5.47 -2.76
CA ASP A 190 30.48 -6.45 -2.25
C ASP A 190 30.35 -6.72 -0.74
N ALA A 191 29.79 -5.78 0.01
CA ALA A 191 29.52 -5.92 1.45
C ALA A 191 28.18 -6.62 1.75
N GLY A 192 27.46 -7.11 0.73
CA GLY A 192 26.15 -7.75 0.87
C GLY A 192 25.01 -6.79 1.22
N ARG A 193 25.23 -5.48 1.13
CA ARG A 193 24.18 -4.48 1.34
C ARG A 193 23.38 -4.30 0.05
N LEU A 194 22.07 -4.11 0.20
CA LEU A 194 21.21 -3.70 -0.90
C LEU A 194 21.48 -2.22 -1.19
N VAL A 195 21.75 -1.89 -2.44
CA VAL A 195 21.92 -0.51 -2.92
C VAL A 195 20.78 -0.20 -3.88
N GLN A 196 20.16 0.96 -3.69
CA GLN A 196 19.10 1.50 -4.53
C GLN A 196 19.56 2.83 -5.11
N GLN A 197 19.34 3.03 -6.41
CA GLN A 197 19.47 4.30 -7.10
C GLN A 197 18.15 4.66 -7.76
N LEU A 198 17.43 5.62 -7.19
CA LEU A 198 16.13 6.08 -7.67
C LEU A 198 16.28 7.41 -8.41
N GLY A 199 16.04 7.38 -9.71
CA GLY A 199 15.87 8.54 -10.58
C GLY A 199 14.40 8.93 -10.74
N PHE A 200 14.09 10.21 -10.53
CA PHE A 200 12.76 10.79 -10.78
C PHE A 200 12.91 12.25 -11.25
N GLY A 201 12.40 12.54 -12.45
CA GLY A 201 12.73 13.79 -13.13
C GLY A 201 14.25 13.96 -13.26
N ASP A 202 14.79 15.14 -12.91
CA ASP A 202 16.22 15.45 -12.99
C ASP A 202 17.00 15.09 -11.71
N ARG A 203 16.39 14.35 -10.77
CA ARG A 203 16.99 14.02 -9.48
C ARG A 203 17.31 12.54 -9.39
N THR A 204 18.41 12.22 -8.73
CA THR A 204 18.79 10.86 -8.37
C THR A 204 19.10 10.78 -6.89
N ILE A 205 18.51 9.79 -6.21
CA ILE A 205 18.77 9.48 -4.80
C ILE A 205 19.41 8.09 -4.75
N THR A 206 20.56 8.01 -4.11
CA THR A 206 21.23 6.74 -3.82
C THR A 206 21.12 6.44 -2.34
N SER A 207 20.70 5.22 -1.99
CA SER A 207 20.60 4.75 -0.62
C SER A 207 21.06 3.29 -0.53
N SER A 208 21.48 2.87 0.67
CA SER A 208 21.79 1.47 0.92
C SER A 208 21.12 0.95 2.19
N ALA A 209 20.86 -0.34 2.21
CA ALA A 209 20.21 -1.05 3.30
C ALA A 209 20.97 -2.29 3.74
N ILE A 210 20.88 -2.57 5.04
CA ILE A 210 21.21 -3.86 5.63
C ILE A 210 20.03 -4.79 5.41
N ILE A 211 20.30 -6.02 4.97
CA ILE A 211 19.29 -7.07 4.81
C ILE A 211 19.26 -7.91 6.08
N ASP A 212 18.09 -8.04 6.68
CA ASP A 212 17.84 -8.89 7.85
C ASP A 212 16.54 -9.65 7.65
N GLY A 213 16.65 -10.86 7.11
CA GLY A 213 15.50 -11.69 6.74
C GLY A 213 14.57 -10.96 5.76
N LYS A 214 13.38 -10.58 6.23
CA LYS A 214 12.34 -9.88 5.44
C LYS A 214 12.44 -8.34 5.56
N CYS A 215 13.32 -7.82 6.40
CA CYS A 215 13.48 -6.40 6.65
C CYS A 215 14.71 -5.86 5.92
N LEU A 216 14.55 -4.71 5.26
CA LEU A 216 15.65 -3.94 4.69
C LEU A 216 15.76 -2.63 5.46
N TYR A 217 16.87 -2.44 6.19
CA TYR A 217 17.07 -1.26 7.04
C TYR A 217 17.94 -0.23 6.36
N PHE A 218 17.37 0.93 6.02
CA PHE A 218 18.10 2.07 5.47
C PHE A 218 18.47 3.03 6.61
N ASP A 219 19.77 3.12 6.89
CA ASP A 219 20.37 3.84 8.02
C ASP A 219 21.07 5.15 7.63
N GLN A 220 21.12 5.47 6.32
CA GLN A 220 21.89 6.60 5.78
C GLN A 220 21.06 7.89 5.58
N GLY A 221 19.75 7.87 5.85
CA GLY A 221 18.84 9.01 5.67
C GLY A 221 18.76 9.96 6.87
N SER A 222 17.95 11.03 6.74
CA SER A 222 17.68 11.95 7.86
C SER A 222 16.93 11.29 9.03
N GLN A 223 16.24 10.18 8.75
CA GLN A 223 15.73 9.23 9.72
C GLN A 223 15.83 7.82 9.16
N PRO A 224 16.04 6.81 10.02
CA PRO A 224 16.02 5.42 9.61
C PRO A 224 14.65 5.02 9.05
N VAL A 225 14.65 4.31 7.93
CA VAL A 225 13.44 3.70 7.37
C VAL A 225 13.64 2.21 7.17
N GLN A 226 12.54 1.46 7.25
CA GLN A 226 12.53 0.04 6.97
C GLN A 226 11.66 -0.25 5.75
N VAL A 227 12.11 -1.20 4.92
CA VAL A 227 11.27 -1.85 3.92
C VAL A 227 11.01 -3.28 4.39
N LEU A 228 9.76 -3.57 4.73
CA LEU A 228 9.33 -4.92 5.07
C LEU A 228 8.79 -5.62 3.82
N LEU A 229 9.36 -6.78 3.50
CA LEU A 229 8.89 -7.65 2.43
C LEU A 229 7.75 -8.55 2.97
N LEU A 230 6.62 -8.54 2.26
CA LEU A 230 5.37 -9.12 2.72
C LEU A 230 4.82 -10.17 1.73
N PRO A 231 3.83 -10.97 2.15
CA PRO A 231 3.13 -11.88 1.25
C PRO A 231 2.49 -11.19 0.04
N ASN A 232 2.17 -11.99 -0.98
CA ASN A 232 1.46 -11.53 -2.19
C ASN A 232 2.18 -10.39 -2.93
N GLY A 233 3.51 -10.46 -3.02
CA GLY A 233 4.34 -9.46 -3.69
C GLY A 233 4.37 -8.07 -3.03
N ALA A 234 3.88 -7.93 -1.80
CA ALA A 234 3.76 -6.64 -1.13
C ALA A 234 5.07 -6.17 -0.47
N SER A 235 5.23 -4.86 -0.35
CA SER A 235 6.26 -4.24 0.48
C SER A 235 5.73 -3.04 1.24
N SER A 236 6.19 -2.83 2.47
CA SER A 236 5.89 -1.65 3.29
C SER A 236 7.17 -0.88 3.59
N ASN A 237 7.33 0.32 3.01
CA ASN A 237 8.44 1.23 3.25
C ASN A 237 7.98 2.37 4.16
N CYS A 238 8.54 2.45 5.36
CA CYS A 238 8.13 3.47 6.33
C CYS A 238 9.20 3.69 7.42
N PRO A 239 9.24 4.88 8.06
CA PRO A 239 10.07 5.10 9.24
C PRO A 239 9.70 4.14 10.37
N TRP A 240 10.69 3.58 11.06
CA TRP A 240 10.43 2.83 12.31
C TRP A 240 9.79 3.73 13.37
N GLN A 241 10.29 4.97 13.45
CA GLN A 241 9.76 6.03 14.28
C GLN A 241 9.69 7.31 13.44
N ILE A 242 8.54 7.98 13.46
CA ILE A 242 8.38 9.28 12.79
C ILE A 242 8.97 10.34 13.72
N ASN A 243 10.02 11.00 13.25
CA ASN A 243 10.65 12.08 14.00
C ASN A 243 9.90 13.40 13.80
N ASN A 244 9.75 14.15 14.90
CA ASN A 244 9.19 15.49 14.85
C ASN A 244 10.07 16.43 14.00
N ARG A 245 9.43 17.38 13.32
CA ARG A 245 10.10 18.43 12.52
C ARG A 245 10.92 17.92 11.34
N GLN A 246 10.68 16.68 10.90
CA GLN A 246 11.31 16.10 9.73
C GLN A 246 10.24 15.71 8.70
N ALA A 247 10.53 15.95 7.43
CA ALA A 247 9.69 15.43 6.36
C ALA A 247 9.84 13.92 6.31
N PHE A 248 8.77 13.23 5.96
CA PHE A 248 8.76 11.79 5.86
C PHE A 248 7.84 11.32 4.76
N ILE A 249 8.03 10.08 4.35
CA ILE A 249 7.14 9.40 3.42
C ILE A 249 6.65 8.11 4.06
N LEU A 250 5.46 7.71 3.66
CA LEU A 250 4.93 6.38 3.82
C LEU A 250 4.76 5.80 2.42
N GLU A 251 5.31 4.63 2.17
CA GLU A 251 5.28 4.01 0.86
C GLU A 251 4.87 2.54 0.95
N VAL A 252 4.09 2.11 -0.04
CA VAL A 252 3.73 0.71 -0.24
C VAL A 252 4.09 0.30 -1.65
N GLY A 253 4.45 -0.96 -1.84
CA GLY A 253 4.71 -1.53 -3.15
C GLY A 253 3.95 -2.84 -3.34
N TRP A 254 3.63 -3.16 -4.59
CA TRP A 254 3.01 -4.42 -4.96
C TRP A 254 3.59 -4.91 -6.29
N MET A 255 4.26 -6.06 -6.25
CA MET A 255 4.62 -6.83 -7.44
C MET A 255 3.44 -7.72 -7.82
N TYR A 256 2.56 -7.18 -8.67
CA TYR A 256 1.30 -7.82 -9.06
C TYR A 256 1.47 -8.82 -10.21
N ALA A 257 2.61 -8.82 -10.88
CA ALA A 257 3.02 -9.84 -11.83
C ALA A 257 4.56 -9.89 -11.90
N PRO A 258 5.16 -10.97 -12.45
CA PRO A 258 6.60 -11.00 -12.67
C PRO A 258 7.05 -9.76 -13.46
N ASN A 259 8.08 -9.09 -12.97
CA ASN A 259 8.65 -7.88 -13.59
C ASN A 259 7.68 -6.69 -13.69
N GLN A 260 6.55 -6.70 -12.99
CA GLN A 260 5.58 -5.62 -12.99
C GLN A 260 5.25 -5.20 -11.56
N ARG A 261 5.42 -3.90 -11.28
CA ARG A 261 5.32 -3.37 -9.94
C ARG A 261 4.61 -2.03 -9.92
N GLN A 262 3.77 -1.83 -8.92
CA GLN A 262 3.26 -0.52 -8.55
C GLN A 262 3.83 -0.10 -7.19
N ARG A 263 4.02 1.20 -6.99
CA ARG A 263 4.34 1.79 -5.69
C ARG A 263 3.47 3.00 -5.44
N MET A 264 3.02 3.19 -4.20
CA MET A 264 2.29 4.39 -3.82
C MET A 264 2.98 5.05 -2.64
N ILE A 265 3.22 6.36 -2.76
CA ILE A 265 3.98 7.16 -1.80
C ILE A 265 3.11 8.31 -1.32
N ARG A 266 2.85 8.37 -0.02
CA ARG A 266 2.20 9.47 0.67
C ARG A 266 3.27 10.32 1.36
N SER A 267 3.37 11.59 0.99
CA SER A 267 4.46 12.47 1.45
C SER A 267 3.97 13.49 2.46
N TYR A 268 4.76 13.72 3.51
CA TYR A 268 4.50 14.69 4.57
C TYR A 268 5.64 15.68 4.68
N ASP A 269 5.32 16.95 4.91
CA ASP A 269 6.32 17.99 5.13
C ASP A 269 6.92 17.94 6.55
N GLN A 270 7.89 18.82 6.81
CA GLN A 270 8.53 18.93 8.12
C GLN A 270 7.57 19.38 9.23
N LYS A 271 6.41 19.95 8.90
CA LYS A 271 5.38 20.30 9.87
C LYS A 271 4.41 19.15 10.11
N GLY A 272 4.60 18.00 9.44
CA GLY A 272 3.70 16.85 9.50
C GLY A 272 2.44 16.98 8.64
N GLY A 273 2.35 18.01 7.79
CA GLY A 273 1.22 18.19 6.89
C GLY A 273 1.33 17.30 5.67
N TRP A 274 0.24 16.64 5.27
CA TRP A 274 0.18 15.85 4.04
C TRP A 274 0.30 16.76 2.81
N VAL A 275 1.31 16.51 1.97
CA VAL A 275 1.62 17.37 0.81
C VAL A 275 1.22 16.76 -0.52
N SER A 276 1.37 15.45 -0.70
CA SER A 276 1.12 14.81 -2.00
C SER A 276 0.93 13.30 -1.89
N LEU A 277 0.38 12.72 -2.95
CA LEU A 277 0.28 11.29 -3.17
C LEU A 277 0.84 10.95 -4.56
N THR A 278 1.79 10.03 -4.63
CA THR A 278 2.42 9.61 -5.88
C THR A 278 2.12 8.14 -6.14
N LEU A 279 1.69 7.80 -7.35
CA LEU A 279 1.59 6.43 -7.85
C LEU A 279 2.66 6.22 -8.91
N VAL A 280 3.50 5.21 -8.70
CA VAL A 280 4.51 4.76 -9.66
C VAL A 280 4.05 3.43 -10.24
N THR A 281 4.13 3.31 -11.57
CA THR A 281 3.98 2.02 -12.27
C THR A 281 5.26 1.76 -13.02
N GLU A 282 5.92 0.64 -12.74
CA GLU A 282 7.25 0.31 -13.25
C GLU A 282 7.34 -1.15 -13.68
N SER A 283 8.14 -1.38 -14.73
CA SER A 283 8.45 -2.71 -15.24
C SER A 283 9.95 -2.95 -15.15
N LYS A 284 10.32 -4.19 -14.84
CA LYS A 284 11.72 -4.62 -14.84
C LYS A 284 12.22 -4.70 -16.28
N ILE A 285 13.34 -4.06 -16.57
CA ILE A 285 14.01 -4.19 -17.85
C ILE A 285 14.74 -5.53 -17.85
N ALA A 286 14.62 -6.28 -18.94
CA ALA A 286 15.43 -7.48 -19.13
C ALA A 286 16.91 -7.07 -19.13
N GLY A 287 17.62 -7.41 -18.05
CA GLY A 287 19.08 -7.30 -18.04
C GLY A 287 19.66 -8.41 -18.90
N GLU A 288 20.65 -8.10 -19.73
CA GLU A 288 21.66 -9.08 -20.09
C GLU A 288 22.18 -9.68 -18.79
N GLN A 289 22.26 -11.01 -18.70
CA GLN A 289 22.87 -11.67 -17.55
C GLN A 289 24.28 -11.11 -17.39
N VAL A 290 24.50 -10.25 -16.40
CA VAL A 290 25.84 -9.93 -15.95
C VAL A 290 26.35 -11.19 -15.26
N SER A 291 27.05 -12.00 -16.04
CA SER A 291 27.80 -13.16 -15.57
C SER A 291 28.66 -12.74 -14.38
N ARG A 292 28.55 -13.52 -13.31
CA ARG A 292 29.41 -13.45 -12.13
C ARG A 292 30.89 -13.48 -12.48
#